data_AF-A0AAP2VLK8-F1
#
_entry.id   AF-A0AAP2VLK8-F1
#
_cell.length_a   1.000
_cell.length_b   1.000
_cell.length_c   1.000
_cell.angle_alpha   90.00
_cell.angle_beta   90.00
_cell.angle_gamma   90.00
#
_symmetry.space_group_name_H-M   'P 1'
#
loop_
_entity.id
_entity.type
_entity.pdbx_description
1 polymer ?
#
loop_
_entity_poly.entity_id
_entity_poly.type
_entity_poly.pdbx_seq_one_letter_code
_entity_poly.pdbx_strand_id
1 'polypeptide(L)'
;MKEITEPEMLHRAAAYCSAAERCIQDVQKKIDAAGLPPDASERIIARLLKERFIDESRYTRFFVNDKLRFNKWGRVKIGYELYKKNIPSPIREESLAAIDEGEYRSILLDLLKSKKKSTKGKDERDLFNKLLRFAAGRGFESQITLDCLSQLFKEIDCEDYADDME
;
A
#
# COMPACT_ATOMS: atom_id res chain seq x y z
N MET A 1 16.23 -34.63 6.14
CA MET A 1 15.18 -33.58 6.21
C MET A 1 13.86 -34.31 6.37
N LYS A 2 13.01 -33.92 7.34
CA LYS A 2 11.67 -34.52 7.43
C LYS A 2 10.85 -34.00 6.25
N GLU A 3 10.41 -34.90 5.36
CA GLU A 3 9.44 -34.56 4.34
C GLU A 3 8.14 -34.16 5.03
N ILE A 4 7.68 -32.93 4.76
CA ILE A 4 6.39 -32.46 5.26
C ILE A 4 5.31 -33.12 4.43
N THR A 5 4.35 -33.73 5.10
CA THR A 5 3.18 -34.33 4.44
C THR A 5 2.16 -33.25 4.07
N GLU A 6 1.32 -33.52 3.05
CA GLU A 6 0.26 -32.61 2.62
C GLU A 6 -0.69 -32.18 3.77
N PRO A 7 -1.18 -33.08 4.65
CA PRO A 7 -2.03 -32.67 5.78
C PRO A 7 -1.30 -31.79 6.80
N GLU A 8 -0.03 -32.08 7.08
CA GLU A 8 0.78 -31.25 7.98
C GLU A 8 1.01 -29.85 7.38
N MET A 9 1.24 -29.76 6.08
CA MET A 9 1.38 -28.48 5.39
C MET A 9 0.07 -27.70 5.37
N LEU A 10 -1.06 -28.36 5.15
CA LEU A 10 -2.39 -27.73 5.20
C LEU A 10 -2.63 -27.09 6.58
N HIS A 11 -2.36 -27.81 7.67
CA HIS A 11 -2.50 -27.25 9.03
C HIS A 11 -1.58 -26.05 9.25
N ARG A 12 -0.33 -26.11 8.78
CA ARG A 12 0.62 -24.98 8.89
C ARG A 12 0.19 -23.78 8.05
N ALA A 13 -0.33 -24.01 6.85
CA ALA A 13 -0.82 -22.96 5.97
C ALA A 13 -2.10 -22.31 6.54
N ALA A 14 -3.03 -23.10 7.09
CA ALA A 14 -4.21 -22.59 7.77
C ALA A 14 -3.85 -21.73 9.00
N ALA A 15 -2.90 -22.18 9.83
CA ALA A 15 -2.39 -21.40 10.96
C ALA A 15 -1.73 -20.09 10.49
N TYR A 16 -0.99 -20.13 9.38
CA TYR A 16 -0.37 -18.95 8.77
C TYR A 16 -1.38 -17.92 8.27
N CYS A 17 -2.49 -18.37 7.67
CA CYS A 17 -3.60 -17.51 7.23
C CYS A 17 -4.46 -17.01 8.42
N SER A 18 -4.52 -17.77 9.51
CA SER A 18 -5.26 -17.38 10.72
C SER A 18 -4.54 -16.29 11.52
N ALA A 19 -3.21 -16.28 11.48
CA ALA A 19 -2.40 -15.29 12.20
C ALA A 19 -2.39 -13.91 11.53
N ALA A 20 -2.50 -13.87 10.20
CA ALA A 20 -2.54 -12.64 9.42
C ALA A 20 -3.14 -12.92 8.04
N GLU A 21 -3.77 -11.90 7.43
CA GLU A 21 -4.28 -12.00 6.07
C GLU A 21 -3.16 -12.29 5.07
N ARG A 22 -3.39 -13.29 4.21
CA ARG A 22 -2.45 -13.73 3.17
C ARG A 22 -3.16 -13.84 1.82
N CYS A 23 -2.45 -13.47 0.75
CA CYS A 23 -2.88 -13.79 -0.60
C CYS A 23 -2.39 -15.18 -1.01
N ILE A 24 -2.95 -15.68 -2.12
CA ILE A 24 -2.59 -16.97 -2.72
C ILE A 24 -1.07 -17.07 -2.92
N GLN A 25 -0.43 -16.03 -3.47
CA GLN A 25 1.00 -16.07 -3.74
C GLN A 25 1.86 -16.16 -2.47
N ASP A 26 1.45 -15.54 -1.36
CA ASP A 26 2.18 -15.63 -0.10
C ASP A 26 2.13 -17.05 0.48
N VAL A 27 0.97 -17.71 0.36
CA VAL A 27 0.78 -19.10 0.79
C VAL A 27 1.52 -20.07 -0.14
N GLN A 28 1.42 -19.89 -1.45
CA GLN A 28 2.13 -20.67 -2.45
C GLN A 28 3.65 -20.67 -2.19
N LYS A 29 4.25 -19.48 -2.02
CA LYS A 29 5.68 -19.35 -1.68
C LYS A 29 6.06 -20.12 -0.41
N LYS A 30 5.16 -20.18 0.57
CA LYS A 30 5.40 -20.90 1.82
C LYS A 30 5.34 -22.42 1.65
N ILE A 31 4.45 -22.91 0.80
CA ILE A 31 4.35 -24.33 0.45
C ILE A 31 5.56 -24.75 -0.41
N ASP A 32 5.93 -23.93 -1.40
CA ASP A 32 7.11 -24.17 -2.25
C ASP A 32 8.40 -24.24 -1.42
N ALA A 33 8.56 -23.34 -0.45
CA ALA A 33 9.70 -23.35 0.46
C ALA A 33 9.75 -24.58 1.38
N ALA A 34 8.61 -25.27 1.57
CA ALA A 34 8.54 -26.52 2.31
C ALA A 34 8.89 -27.75 1.44
N GLY A 35 9.08 -27.56 0.13
CA GLY A 35 9.50 -28.61 -0.80
C GLY A 35 8.38 -29.55 -1.27
N LEU A 36 7.12 -29.15 -1.13
CA LEU A 36 5.99 -29.93 -1.63
C LEU A 36 5.89 -29.81 -3.16
N PRO A 37 5.38 -30.86 -3.84
CA PRO A 37 5.18 -30.80 -5.28
C PRO A 37 4.03 -29.84 -5.65
N PRO A 38 4.03 -29.27 -6.87
CA PRO A 38 3.06 -28.25 -7.28
C PRO A 38 1.60 -28.69 -7.17
N ASP A 39 1.30 -29.96 -7.46
CA ASP A 39 -0.03 -30.53 -7.40
C ASP A 39 -0.59 -30.55 -5.96
N ALA A 40 0.26 -30.83 -4.97
CA ALA A 40 -0.11 -30.75 -3.56
C ALA A 40 -0.37 -29.31 -3.12
N SER A 41 0.42 -28.35 -3.62
CA SER A 41 0.20 -26.93 -3.34
C SER A 41 -1.15 -26.45 -3.87
N GLU A 42 -1.51 -26.80 -5.10
CA GLU A 42 -2.80 -26.46 -5.70
C GLU A 42 -3.98 -27.01 -4.88
N ARG A 43 -3.89 -28.28 -4.43
CA ARG A 43 -4.92 -28.89 -3.57
C ARG A 43 -5.05 -28.18 -2.23
N ILE A 44 -3.94 -27.84 -1.58
CA ILE A 44 -3.92 -27.11 -0.30
C ILE A 44 -4.56 -25.74 -0.48
N ILE A 45 -4.15 -24.97 -1.49
CA ILE A 45 -4.68 -23.63 -1.75
C ILE A 45 -6.17 -23.68 -2.07
N ALA A 46 -6.61 -24.62 -2.92
CA ALA A 46 -8.02 -24.81 -3.23
C ALA A 46 -8.85 -25.10 -1.97
N ARG A 47 -8.31 -25.89 -1.04
CA ARG A 47 -8.96 -26.16 0.25
C ARG A 47 -9.04 -24.90 1.11
N LEU A 48 -7.95 -24.15 1.23
CA LEU A 48 -7.91 -22.91 2.03
C LEU A 48 -8.84 -21.82 1.48
N LEU A 49 -9.00 -21.73 0.15
CA LEU A 49 -9.99 -20.86 -0.49
C LEU A 49 -11.42 -21.31 -0.17
N LYS A 50 -11.70 -22.61 -0.31
CA LYS A 50 -13.02 -23.18 -0.01
C LYS A 50 -13.43 -22.96 1.45
N GLU A 51 -12.48 -23.06 2.37
CA GLU A 51 -12.68 -22.84 3.80
C GLU A 51 -12.54 -21.36 4.23
N ARG A 52 -12.36 -20.43 3.28
CA ARG A 52 -12.25 -18.98 3.52
C ARG A 52 -11.07 -18.56 4.41
N PHE A 53 -10.05 -19.40 4.53
CA PHE A 53 -8.76 -19.00 5.10
C PHE A 53 -8.04 -17.99 4.20
N ILE A 54 -8.16 -18.15 2.88
CA ILE A 54 -7.67 -17.18 1.91
C ILE A 54 -8.87 -16.47 1.29
N ASP A 55 -8.81 -15.14 1.29
CA ASP A 55 -9.77 -14.28 0.61
C ASP A 55 -9.01 -13.07 0.04
N GLU A 56 -8.89 -13.00 -1.29
CA GLU A 56 -8.06 -11.97 -1.94
C GLU A 56 -8.63 -10.57 -1.75
N SER A 57 -9.97 -10.42 -1.77
CA SER A 57 -10.62 -9.12 -1.53
C SER A 57 -10.44 -8.65 -0.09
N ARG A 58 -10.51 -9.58 0.88
CA ARG A 58 -10.19 -9.28 2.27
C ARG A 58 -8.72 -8.84 2.38
N TYR A 59 -7.81 -9.62 1.82
CA TYR A 59 -6.37 -9.33 1.82
C TYR A 59 -6.06 -7.96 1.23
N THR A 60 -6.58 -7.63 0.04
CA THR A 60 -6.28 -6.36 -0.63
C THR A 60 -6.76 -5.17 0.18
N ARG A 61 -7.95 -5.22 0.77
CA ARG A 61 -8.47 -4.15 1.61
C ARG A 61 -7.55 -3.86 2.81
N PHE A 62 -7.10 -4.90 3.49
CA PHE A 62 -6.14 -4.74 4.59
C PHE A 62 -4.79 -4.23 4.10
N PHE A 63 -4.28 -4.77 2.99
CA PHE A 63 -3.01 -4.36 2.42
C PHE A 63 -3.00 -2.89 2.00
N VAL A 64 -4.05 -2.42 1.32
CA VAL A 64 -4.21 -1.03 0.90
C VAL A 64 -4.20 -0.10 2.11
N ASN A 65 -5.02 -0.39 3.12
CA ASN A 65 -5.11 0.42 4.33
C ASN A 65 -3.78 0.46 5.11
N ASP A 66 -3.11 -0.67 5.24
CA ASP A 66 -1.81 -0.78 5.90
C ASP A 66 -0.76 0.09 5.18
N LYS A 67 -0.64 -0.06 3.86
CA LYS A 67 0.35 0.67 3.06
C LYS A 67 0.06 2.17 2.97
N LEU A 68 -1.21 2.55 2.96
CA LEU A 68 -1.58 3.96 3.01
C LEU A 68 -1.26 4.57 4.39
N ARG A 69 -1.75 3.96 5.47
CA ARG A 69 -1.68 4.57 6.82
C ARG A 69 -0.30 4.51 7.45
N PHE A 70 0.43 3.41 7.29
CA PHE A 70 1.72 3.22 7.95
C PHE A 70 2.89 3.52 7.02
N ASN A 71 2.85 3.02 5.78
CA ASN A 71 3.95 3.23 4.83
C ASN A 71 3.84 4.55 4.05
N LYS A 72 2.67 5.20 4.09
CA LYS A 72 2.37 6.42 3.34
C LYS A 72 2.65 6.25 1.84
N TRP A 73 2.12 5.17 1.27
CA TRP A 73 2.18 4.90 -0.16
C TRP A 73 0.93 5.41 -0.87
N GLY A 74 1.12 5.89 -2.09
CA GLY A 74 0.01 6.28 -2.95
C GLY A 74 -0.54 5.13 -3.81
N ARG A 75 -1.68 5.37 -4.47
CA ARG A 75 -2.44 4.34 -5.21
C ARG A 75 -1.60 3.64 -6.26
N VAL A 76 -0.74 4.39 -6.97
CA VAL A 76 0.12 3.84 -8.03
C VAL A 76 1.06 2.77 -7.47
N LYS A 77 1.70 3.06 -6.33
CA LYS A 77 2.65 2.13 -5.71
C LYS A 77 1.94 0.94 -5.07
N ILE A 78 0.83 1.19 -4.36
CA ILE A 78 0.02 0.11 -3.79
C ILE A 78 -0.48 -0.83 -4.88
N GLY A 79 -1.02 -0.27 -5.98
CA GLY A 79 -1.47 -1.04 -7.12
C GLY A 79 -0.37 -1.88 -7.78
N TYR A 80 0.83 -1.31 -7.95
CA TYR A 80 1.97 -2.04 -8.47
C TYR A 80 2.38 -3.22 -7.56
N GLU A 81 2.39 -3.04 -6.24
CA GLU A 81 2.72 -4.12 -5.30
C GLU A 81 1.64 -5.22 -5.27
N LEU A 82 0.36 -4.86 -5.42
CA LEU A 82 -0.73 -5.82 -5.59
C LEU A 82 -0.59 -6.59 -6.92
N TYR A 83 -0.18 -5.93 -7.99
CA TYR A 83 0.13 -6.58 -9.27
C TYR A 83 1.28 -7.59 -9.14
N LYS A 84 2.38 -7.22 -8.48
CA LYS A 84 3.49 -8.16 -8.20
C LYS A 84 3.09 -9.35 -7.33
N LYS A 85 2.01 -9.18 -6.56
CA LYS A 85 1.38 -10.21 -5.74
C LYS A 85 0.38 -11.10 -6.50
N ASN A 86 0.32 -10.96 -7.83
CA ASN A 86 -0.59 -11.67 -8.73
C ASN A 86 -2.07 -11.49 -8.39
N ILE A 87 -2.43 -10.38 -7.75
CA ILE A 87 -3.83 -10.07 -7.46
C ILE A 87 -4.57 -9.72 -8.76
N PRO A 88 -5.75 -10.32 -9.02
CA PRO A 88 -6.58 -10.02 -10.18
C PRO A 88 -6.89 -8.52 -10.32
N SER A 89 -6.93 -8.02 -11.57
CA SER A 89 -7.22 -6.60 -11.84
C SER A 89 -8.51 -6.10 -11.21
N PRO A 90 -9.65 -6.83 -11.30
CA PRO A 90 -10.90 -6.37 -10.72
C PRO A 90 -10.81 -6.12 -9.20
N ILE A 91 -10.15 -7.02 -8.47
CA ILE A 91 -9.99 -6.91 -7.01
C ILE A 91 -9.06 -5.75 -6.66
N ARG A 92 -7.99 -5.56 -7.43
CA ARG A 92 -7.05 -4.44 -7.23
C ARG A 92 -7.74 -3.10 -7.49
N GLU A 93 -8.50 -2.98 -8.58
CA GLU A 93 -9.21 -1.75 -8.94
C GLU A 93 -10.27 -1.41 -7.90
N GLU A 94 -11.09 -2.38 -7.49
CA GLU A 94 -12.09 -2.21 -6.44
C GLU A 94 -11.47 -1.73 -5.13
N SER A 95 -10.39 -2.38 -4.67
CA SER A 95 -9.73 -2.03 -3.40
C SER A 95 -9.04 -0.67 -3.43
N LEU A 96 -8.49 -0.24 -4.57
CA LEU A 96 -7.91 1.10 -4.74
C LEU A 96 -8.99 2.19 -4.84
N ALA A 97 -10.12 1.90 -5.47
CA ALA A 97 -11.26 2.81 -5.56
C ALA A 97 -11.98 3.00 -4.21
N ALA A 98 -11.91 2.00 -3.32
CA ALA A 98 -12.48 2.07 -1.98
C ALA A 98 -11.67 2.95 -1.00
N ILE A 99 -10.53 3.52 -1.42
CA ILE A 99 -9.75 4.44 -0.60
C ILE A 99 -10.52 5.75 -0.42
N ASP A 100 -10.74 6.14 0.83
CA ASP A 100 -11.34 7.44 1.17
C ASP A 100 -10.46 8.60 0.67
N GLU A 101 -11.02 9.44 -0.21
CA GLU A 101 -10.29 10.55 -0.83
C GLU A 101 -9.84 11.60 0.21
N GLY A 102 -10.63 11.81 1.27
CA GLY A 102 -10.34 12.76 2.33
C GLY A 102 -9.12 12.33 3.15
N GLU A 103 -9.13 11.10 3.63
CA GLU A 103 -8.00 10.47 4.33
C GLU A 103 -6.77 10.44 3.42
N TYR A 104 -6.94 10.07 2.15
CA TYR A 104 -5.85 9.99 1.17
C TYR A 104 -5.15 11.34 0.99
N ARG A 105 -5.93 12.43 0.81
CA ARG A 105 -5.41 13.80 0.70
C ARG A 105 -4.77 14.28 2.00
N SER A 106 -5.39 14.01 3.15
CA SER A 106 -4.83 14.39 4.46
C SER A 106 -3.47 13.75 4.69
N ILE A 107 -3.35 12.45 4.43
CA ILE A 107 -2.09 11.71 4.57
C ILE A 107 -1.00 12.30 3.67
N LEU A 108 -1.33 12.63 2.42
CA LEU A 108 -0.37 13.24 1.51
C LEU A 108 0.05 14.63 2.00
N LEU A 109 -0.90 15.46 2.43
CA LEU A 109 -0.61 16.80 2.92
C LEU A 109 0.31 16.79 4.14
N ASP A 110 0.03 15.94 5.13
CA ASP A 110 0.87 15.76 6.32
C ASP A 110 2.27 15.27 5.97
N LEU A 111 2.34 14.32 5.03
CA LEU A 111 3.60 13.78 4.53
C LEU A 111 4.44 14.87 3.85
N LEU A 112 3.81 15.72 3.03
CA LEU A 112 4.45 16.85 2.35
C LEU A 112 4.88 17.94 3.34
N LYS A 113 4.02 18.30 4.31
CA LYS A 113 4.33 19.25 5.41
C LYS A 113 5.55 18.79 6.19
N SER A 114 5.59 17.52 6.59
CA SER A 114 6.75 16.93 7.28
C SER A 114 8.00 16.93 6.40
N LYS A 115 7.87 16.54 5.12
CA LYS A 115 9.02 16.51 4.20
C LYS A 115 9.57 17.91 3.94
N LYS A 116 8.72 18.93 3.81
CA LYS A 116 9.09 20.34 3.61
C LYS A 116 10.05 20.82 4.71
N LYS A 117 9.74 20.55 5.99
CA LYS A 117 10.59 20.92 7.15
C LYS A 117 12.02 20.39 7.06
N SER A 118 12.22 19.23 6.43
CA SER A 118 13.53 18.58 6.29
C SER A 118 14.24 18.87 4.96
N THR A 119 13.57 19.53 4.00
CA THR A 119 14.06 19.69 2.63
C THR A 119 14.52 21.11 2.40
N LYS A 120 15.79 21.31 2.05
CA LYS A 120 16.32 22.61 1.64
C LYS A 120 16.11 22.82 0.13
N GLY A 121 15.52 23.95 -0.24
CA GLY A 121 15.40 24.42 -1.62
C GLY A 121 16.32 25.62 -1.86
N LYS A 122 16.73 25.83 -3.11
CA LYS A 122 17.38 27.10 -3.51
C LYS A 122 16.36 28.25 -3.51
N ASP A 123 15.15 27.94 -3.95
CA ASP A 123 13.98 28.79 -3.99
C ASP A 123 12.72 27.92 -3.77
N GLU A 124 11.55 28.54 -3.74
CA GLU A 124 10.29 27.83 -3.57
C GLU A 124 9.99 26.85 -4.70
N ARG A 125 10.38 27.17 -5.93
CA ARG A 125 10.15 26.32 -7.11
C ARG A 125 10.98 25.04 -7.06
N ASP A 126 12.23 25.13 -6.62
CA ASP A 126 13.11 23.99 -6.39
C ASP A 126 12.57 23.12 -5.25
N LEU A 127 12.09 23.74 -4.16
CA LEU A 127 11.44 23.02 -3.07
C LEU A 127 10.16 22.29 -3.55
N PHE A 128 9.30 22.96 -4.31
CA PHE A 128 8.10 22.39 -4.92
C PHE A 128 8.44 21.17 -5.78
N ASN A 129 9.42 21.29 -6.69
CA ASN A 129 9.86 20.19 -7.55
C ASN A 129 10.47 19.01 -6.76
N LYS A 130 11.17 19.28 -5.66
CA LYS A 130 11.69 18.22 -4.77
C LYS A 130 10.55 17.48 -4.08
N LEU A 131 9.55 18.21 -3.58
CA LEU A 131 8.38 17.61 -2.93
C LEU A 131 7.52 16.81 -3.92
N LEU A 132 7.33 17.32 -5.15
CA LEU A 132 6.64 16.61 -6.23
C LEU A 132 7.32 15.28 -6.55
N ARG A 133 8.65 15.28 -6.75
CA ARG A 133 9.43 14.05 -6.98
C ARG A 133 9.35 13.08 -5.81
N PHE A 134 9.35 13.60 -4.58
CA PHE A 134 9.22 12.78 -3.39
C PHE A 134 7.86 12.07 -3.31
N ALA A 135 6.75 12.78 -3.55
CA ALA A 135 5.41 12.20 -3.58
C ALA A 135 5.26 11.19 -4.72
N ALA A 136 5.79 11.49 -5.91
CA ALA A 136 5.83 10.54 -7.03
C ALA A 136 6.60 9.25 -6.67
N GLY A 137 7.75 9.36 -5.98
CA GLY A 137 8.51 8.20 -5.49
C GLY A 137 7.78 7.38 -4.41
N ARG A 138 6.77 7.98 -3.76
CA ARG A 138 5.85 7.29 -2.85
C ARG A 138 4.60 6.74 -3.56
N GLY A 139 4.43 7.03 -4.85
CA GLY A 139 3.36 6.51 -5.70
C GLY A 139 2.06 7.27 -5.63
N PHE A 140 2.08 8.54 -5.20
CA PHE A 140 0.91 9.42 -5.30
C PHE A 140 0.77 9.95 -6.73
N GLU A 141 -0.47 10.07 -7.19
CA GLU A 141 -0.82 10.59 -8.50
C GLU A 141 -0.42 12.08 -8.60
N SER A 142 0.04 12.47 -9.79
CA SER A 142 0.52 13.83 -10.04
C SER A 142 -0.54 14.88 -9.76
N GLN A 143 -1.80 14.64 -10.15
CA GLN A 143 -2.87 15.62 -9.97
C GLN A 143 -3.12 15.95 -8.50
N ILE A 144 -3.34 14.93 -7.66
CA ILE A 144 -3.57 15.10 -6.22
C ILE A 144 -2.35 15.74 -5.55
N THR A 145 -1.15 15.33 -5.98
CA THR A 145 0.10 15.92 -5.47
C THR A 145 0.21 17.41 -5.78
N LEU A 146 -0.11 17.82 -7.01
CA LEU A 146 -0.10 19.22 -7.43
C LEU A 146 -1.13 20.04 -6.64
N ASP A 147 -2.34 19.51 -6.44
CA ASP A 147 -3.38 20.16 -5.63
C ASP A 147 -2.86 20.40 -4.20
N CYS A 148 -2.36 19.36 -3.52
CA CYS A 148 -1.86 19.46 -2.15
C CYS A 148 -0.65 20.39 -2.02
N LEU A 149 0.25 20.39 -3.00
CA LEU A 149 1.37 21.34 -3.02
C LEU A 149 0.87 22.77 -3.23
N SER A 150 -0.06 23.00 -4.15
CA SER A 150 -0.63 24.33 -4.37
C SER A 150 -1.25 24.89 -3.08
N GLN A 151 -1.96 24.06 -2.31
CA GLN A 151 -2.48 24.43 -1.00
C GLN A 151 -1.37 24.76 0.00
N LEU A 152 -0.34 23.90 0.08
CA LEU A 152 0.77 24.05 1.03
C LEU A 152 1.62 25.32 0.80
N PHE A 153 1.67 25.81 -0.44
CA PHE A 153 2.38 27.05 -0.78
C PHE A 153 1.46 28.28 -0.75
N LYS A 154 0.15 28.15 -1.07
CA LYS A 154 -0.82 29.25 -0.90
C LYS A 154 -1.14 29.58 0.56
N GLU A 155 -1.10 28.61 1.48
CA GLU A 155 -1.23 28.87 2.93
C GLU A 155 -0.14 29.84 3.44
N ILE A 156 0.98 30.00 2.73
CA ILE A 156 2.08 30.91 3.10
C ILE A 156 1.74 32.38 2.80
N ASP A 157 0.96 32.65 1.76
CA ASP A 157 0.59 34.02 1.38
C ASP A 157 -0.43 34.67 2.34
N CYS A 158 -0.91 33.95 3.38
CA CYS A 158 -1.94 34.45 4.30
C CYS A 158 -1.45 34.64 5.75
N GLU A 159 -0.37 33.97 6.17
CA GLU A 159 0.23 34.17 7.50
C GLU A 159 1.21 35.36 7.55
N ASP A 160 1.77 35.79 6.40
CA ASP A 160 2.75 36.89 6.35
C ASP A 160 2.13 38.30 6.24
N TYR A 161 0.80 38.45 6.25
CA TYR A 161 0.10 39.76 6.20
C TYR A 161 -0.71 40.10 7.47
N ALA A 162 -0.60 39.29 8.52
CA ALA A 162 -1.30 39.54 9.78
C ALA A 162 -0.48 40.39 10.79
N ASP A 163 0.83 40.56 10.59
CA ASP A 163 1.72 41.27 11.52
C ASP A 163 2.04 42.74 11.13
N ASP A 164 1.54 43.23 9.98
CA ASP A 164 1.78 44.61 9.51
C ASP A 164 0.58 45.57 9.73
N MET A 165 -0.32 45.23 10.66
CA MET A 165 -1.33 46.16 11.19
C MET A 165 -1.25 46.24 12.72
N GLU A 166 -0.20 46.87 13.23
CA GLU A 166 -0.24 47.61 14.50
C GLU A 166 0.61 48.88 14.46
#